data_AF-H0AAQ4-F1
#
_entry.id   AF-H0AAQ4-F1
#
_cell.length_a   1.000
_cell.length_b   1.000
_cell.length_c   1.000
_cell.angle_alpha   90.00
_cell.angle_beta   90.00
_cell.angle_gamma   90.00
#
_symmetry.space_group_name_H-M   'P 1'
#
loop_
_entity.id
_entity.type
_entity.pdbx_description
1 polymer ?
#
loop_
_entity_poly.entity_id
_entity_poly.type
_entity_poly.pdbx_seq_one_letter_code
_entity_poly.pdbx_strand_id
1 'polypeptide(L)' 'DELESHAEDRAREAKQYAEHAGRKTVQAADVRTSR' A
#
# COMPACT_ATOMS: atom_id res chain seq x y z
N ASP A 1 15.81 9.46 -0.37
CA ASP A 1 16.09 9.30 1.08
C ASP A 1 15.46 8.01 1.62
N GLU A 2 15.97 7.41 2.69
CA GLU A 2 15.43 6.14 3.26
C GLU A 2 13.90 6.18 3.50
N LEU A 3 13.38 7.35 3.91
CA LEU A 3 11.94 7.60 4.06
C LEU A 3 11.14 7.51 2.76
N GLU A 4 11.74 7.94 1.66
CA GLU A 4 11.12 7.91 0.32
C GLU A 4 11.02 6.47 -0.18
N SER A 5 12.11 5.69 -0.06
CA SER A 5 12.09 4.26 -0.39
C SER A 5 11.08 3.51 0.47
N HIS A 6 11.03 3.80 1.77
CA HIS A 6 10.05 3.18 2.65
C HIS A 6 8.62 3.54 2.26
N ALA A 7 8.35 4.81 1.94
CA ALA A 7 7.04 5.25 1.48
C ALA A 7 6.62 4.57 0.16
N GLU A 8 7.54 4.41 -0.78
CA GLU A 8 7.29 3.70 -2.05
C GLU A 8 6.94 2.24 -1.85
N ASP A 9 7.68 1.53 -0.98
CA ASP A 9 7.42 0.13 -0.67
C ASP A 9 6.04 -0.04 -0.01
N ARG A 10 5.72 0.82 0.97
CA ARG A 10 4.43 0.84 1.65
C ARG A 10 3.27 1.12 0.69
N ALA A 11 3.46 2.01 -0.28
CA ALA A 11 2.46 2.32 -1.30
C ALA A 11 2.25 1.16 -2.26
N ARG A 12 3.33 0.46 -2.65
CA ARG A 12 3.27 -0.71 -3.53
C ARG A 12 2.49 -1.85 -2.89
N GLU A 13 2.74 -2.13 -1.61
CA GLU A 13 2.01 -3.16 -0.88
C GLU A 13 0.54 -2.81 -0.65
N ALA A 14 0.25 -1.56 -0.26
CA ALA A 14 -1.13 -1.11 -0.07
C ALA A 14 -1.94 -1.21 -1.38
N LYS A 15 -1.31 -0.93 -2.52
CA LYS A 15 -1.92 -1.14 -3.84
C LYS A 15 -2.25 -2.61 -4.08
N GLN A 16 -1.33 -3.53 -3.79
CA GLN A 16 -1.57 -4.97 -3.97
C GLN A 16 -2.74 -5.48 -3.13
N TYR A 17 -2.89 -5.00 -1.89
CA TYR A 17 -4.05 -5.34 -1.06
C TYR A 17 -5.37 -4.81 -1.62
N ALA A 18 -5.37 -3.57 -2.13
CA ALA A 18 -6.54 -3.01 -2.80
C ALA A 18 -6.93 -3.83 -4.05
N GLU A 19 -5.95 -4.20 -4.88
CA GLU A 19 -6.15 -5.04 -6.07
C GLU A 19 -6.67 -6.43 -5.71
N HIS A 20 -6.11 -7.08 -4.68
CA HIS A 20 -6.56 -8.38 -4.19
C HIS A 20 -8.02 -8.33 -3.70
N ALA A 21 -8.44 -7.20 -3.11
CA ALA A 21 -9.82 -6.96 -2.70
C ALA A 21 -10.75 -6.53 -3.85
N GLY A 22 -10.28 -6.54 -5.11
CA GLY A 22 -11.06 -6.12 -6.27
C GLY A 22 -11.35 -4.61 -6.33
N ARG A 23 -10.64 -3.81 -5.54
CA ARG A 23 -10.80 -2.35 -5.47
C ARG A 23 -9.75 -1.66 -6.32
N LYS A 24 -10.13 -0.55 -6.95
CA LYS A 24 -9.24 0.32 -7.73
C LYS A 24 -8.61 1.45 -6.90
N THR A 25 -9.03 1.59 -5.65
CA THR A 25 -8.59 2.64 -4.74
C THR A 25 -8.06 2.03 -3.45
N VAL A 26 -6.92 2.57 -2.99
CA VAL A 26 -6.32 2.23 -1.70
C VAL A 26 -7.20 2.79 -0.58
N GLN A 27 -7.45 1.95 0.42
CA GLN A 27 -8.15 2.32 1.64
C GLN A 27 -7.19 2.30 2.83
N ALA A 28 -7.58 2.94 3.93
CA ALA A 28 -6.79 2.97 5.15
C ALA A 28 -6.46 1.57 5.70
N ALA A 29 -7.32 0.57 5.44
CA ALA A 29 -7.05 -0.81 5.82
C ALA A 29 -5.85 -1.41 5.07
N ASP A 30 -5.68 -1.09 3.78
CA ASP A 30 -4.58 -1.60 2.96
C ASP A 30 -3.24 -1.02 3.41
N VAL A 31 -3.21 0.27 3.73
CA VAL A 31 -2.03 0.97 4.26
C VAL A 31 -1.65 0.47 5.65
N ARG A 32 -2.63 0.13 6.50
CA ARG A 32 -2.35 -0.48 7.81
C ARG A 32 -1.85 -1.92 7.69
N THR A 33 -2.21 -2.61 6.62
CA THR A 33 -1.83 -4.02 6.39
C THR A 33 -0.46 -4.13 5.74
N SER A 34 -0.05 -3.18 4.90
CA SER A 34 1.33 -3.11 4.42
C SER A 34 2.32 -3.06 5.60
N ARG A 35 3.51 -3.63 5.42
CA ARG A 35 4.56 -3.75 6.44
C ARG A 35 5.79 -2.95 6.06
#